data_AF-A0A820S0K1-F1
#
_entry.id   AF-A0A820S0K1-F1
#
_cell.length_a   1.000
_cell.length_b   1.000
_cell.length_c   1.000
_cell.angle_alpha   90.00
_cell.angle_beta   90.00
_cell.angle_gamma   90.00
#
_symmetry.space_group_name_H-M   'P 1'
#
loop_
_entity.id
_entity.type
_entity.pdbx_description
1 polymer ?
#
loop_
_entity_poly.entity_id
_entity_poly.type
_entity_poly.pdbx_seq_one_letter_code
_entity_poly.pdbx_strand_id
1 'polypeptide(L)'
;FRLKRQEKNLHDYFTAELGTTASIDSNHSLIIRGRFTQPQIQHVLRTFIQEYVICKTCHSPYTLLGKADRLTVIKCNACHSQYSVSTIRTGFQAQARRRTPL
;
A
#
# COMPACT_ATOMS: atom_id res chain seq x y z
N PHE A 1 2.13 18.10 2.58
CA PHE A 1 3.01 16.95 2.87
C PHE A 1 2.98 15.99 1.70
N ARG A 2 4.01 15.97 0.85
CA ARG A 2 4.09 15.05 -0.30
C ARG A 2 4.83 13.81 0.17
N LEU A 3 4.14 12.68 0.31
CA LEU A 3 4.80 11.41 0.63
C LEU A 3 5.74 11.08 -0.53
N LYS A 4 7.05 10.94 -0.28
CA LYS A 4 8.02 10.44 -1.26
C LYS A 4 7.85 8.93 -1.44
N ARG A 5 6.65 8.50 -1.81
CA ARG A 5 6.30 7.10 -2.05
C ARG A 5 5.89 6.95 -3.50
N GLN A 6 6.43 5.93 -4.15
CA GLN A 6 5.97 5.55 -5.48
C GLN A 6 4.51 5.09 -5.37
N GLU A 7 3.67 5.68 -6.22
CA GLU A 7 2.23 5.42 -6.27
C GLU A 7 1.92 3.93 -6.49
N LYS A 8 2.83 3.20 -7.16
CA LYS A 8 2.77 1.74 -7.31
C LYS A 8 2.66 0.98 -5.98
N ASN A 9 3.38 1.39 -4.94
CA ASN A 9 3.33 0.68 -3.66
C ASN A 9 1.96 0.81 -2.98
N LEU A 10 1.32 1.97 -3.17
CA LEU A 10 0.01 2.27 -2.61
C LEU A 10 -1.06 1.47 -3.39
N HIS A 11 -0.96 1.44 -4.71
CA HIS A 11 -1.79 0.60 -5.57
C HIS A 11 -1.73 -0.89 -5.19
N ASP A 12 -0.53 -1.45 -5.05
CA ASP A 12 -0.34 -2.88 -4.77
C ASP A 12 -0.88 -3.24 -3.37
N TYR A 13 -0.75 -2.32 -2.40
CA TYR A 13 -1.27 -2.52 -1.05
C TYR A 13 -2.80 -2.55 -1.03
N PHE A 14 -3.43 -1.55 -1.67
CA PHE A 14 -4.88 -1.47 -1.74
C PHE A 14 -5.49 -2.65 -2.49
N THR A 15 -4.83 -3.10 -3.57
CA THR A 15 -5.24 -4.28 -4.33
C THR A 15 -5.16 -5.54 -3.47
N ALA A 16 -4.11 -5.69 -2.66
CA ALA A 16 -3.93 -6.83 -1.77
C ALA A 16 -4.92 -6.84 -0.59
N GLU A 17 -5.10 -5.70 0.08
CA GLU A 17 -5.98 -5.60 1.26
C GLU A 17 -7.46 -5.68 0.91
N LEU A 18 -7.89 -4.97 -0.13
CA LEU A 18 -9.30 -4.94 -0.51
C LEU A 18 -9.68 -6.14 -1.40
N GLY A 19 -8.69 -6.93 -1.87
CA GLY A 19 -8.93 -8.06 -2.77
C GLY A 19 -9.55 -7.66 -4.11
N THR A 20 -9.30 -6.43 -4.56
CA THR A 20 -9.89 -5.84 -5.76
C THR A 20 -8.81 -5.30 -6.69
N THR A 21 -9.17 -5.03 -7.93
CA THR A 21 -8.32 -4.31 -8.88
C THR A 21 -8.46 -2.82 -8.65
N ALA A 22 -7.34 -2.20 -8.24
CA ALA A 22 -7.17 -0.75 -8.33
C ALA A 22 -6.51 -0.37 -9.66
N SER A 23 -6.60 0.90 -10.06
CA SER A 23 -5.91 1.45 -11.22
C SER A 23 -5.53 2.90 -10.90
N ILE A 24 -4.36 3.33 -11.33
CA ILE A 24 -3.94 4.74 -11.23
C ILE A 24 -4.33 5.42 -12.54
N ASP A 25 -5.08 6.50 -12.44
CA ASP A 25 -5.41 7.37 -13.58
C ASP A 25 -4.29 8.40 -13.84
N SER A 26 -4.36 9.05 -15.00
CA SER A 26 -3.44 10.10 -15.47
C SER A 26 -3.34 11.28 -14.49
N ASN A 27 -4.38 11.52 -13.69
CA ASN A 27 -4.43 12.55 -12.65
C ASN A 27 -3.90 12.08 -11.28
N HIS A 28 -3.07 11.03 -11.22
CA HIS A 28 -2.54 10.49 -9.96
C HIS A 28 -3.64 10.06 -8.95
N SER A 29 -4.83 9.75 -9.47
CA SER A 29 -5.99 9.34 -8.67
C SER A 29 -6.11 7.81 -8.70
N LEU A 30 -6.29 7.20 -7.53
CA LEU A 30 -6.47 5.75 -7.40
C LEU A 30 -7.95 5.39 -7.57
N ILE A 31 -8.28 4.71 -8.65
CA ILE A 31 -9.61 4.17 -8.95
C ILE A 31 -9.67 2.74 -8.42
N ILE A 32 -10.59 2.45 -7.51
CA ILE A 32 -10.78 1.12 -6.92
C ILE A 32 -12.12 0.56 -7.41
N ARG A 33 -12.13 -0.65 -7.98
CA ARG A 33 -13.37 -1.29 -8.45
C ARG A 33 -14.09 -1.99 -7.31
N GLY A 34 -15.27 -1.49 -6.92
CA GLY A 34 -16.12 -2.15 -5.94
C GLY A 34 -16.98 -1.17 -5.14
N ARG A 35 -17.76 -1.70 -4.19
CA ARG A 35 -18.48 -0.90 -3.20
C ARG A 35 -17.70 -0.92 -1.90
N PHE A 36 -17.06 0.20 -1.58
CA PHE A 36 -16.35 0.39 -0.33
C PHE A 36 -16.94 1.55 0.44
N THR A 37 -17.08 1.38 1.74
CA THR A 37 -17.51 2.46 2.62
C THR A 37 -16.30 3.33 2.97
N GLN A 38 -16.52 4.64 3.17
CA GLN A 38 -15.49 5.57 3.60
C GLN A 38 -14.70 5.10 4.85
N PRO A 39 -15.33 4.58 5.93
CA PRO A 39 -14.58 4.12 7.10
C PRO A 39 -13.65 2.93 6.81
N GLN A 40 -14.03 2.02 5.91
CA GLN A 40 -13.17 0.89 5.53
C GLN A 40 -11.92 1.38 4.80
N ILE A 41 -12.08 2.27 3.82
CA ILE A 41 -10.94 2.86 3.09
C ILE A 41 -10.03 3.64 4.03
N GLN A 42 -10.60 4.41 4.96
CA GLN A 42 -9.84 5.17 5.94
C GLN A 42 -9.06 4.25 6.90
N HIS A 43 -9.64 3.11 7.28
CA HIS A 43 -8.96 2.11 8.10
C HIS A 43 -7.74 1.53 7.38
N VAL A 44 -7.92 1.03 6.15
CA VAL A 44 -6.84 0.48 5.32
C VAL A 44 -5.73 1.51 5.10
N LEU A 45 -6.09 2.76 4.81
CA LEU A 45 -5.12 3.84 4.62
C LEU A 45 -4.35 4.18 5.91
N ARG A 46 -5.00 4.16 7.08
CA ARG A 46 -4.32 4.35 8.36
C ARG A 46 -3.32 3.25 8.65
N THR A 47 -3.71 2.00 8.46
CA THR A 47 -2.83 0.84 8.64
C THR A 47 -1.63 0.93 7.71
N PHE A 48 -1.85 1.28 6.43
CA PHE A 48 -0.76 1.51 5.48
C PHE A 48 0.23 2.57 5.96
N ILE A 49 -0.26 3.71 6.44
CA ILE A 49 0.59 4.80 6.93
C ILE A 49 1.39 4.36 8.14
N GLN A 50 0.77 3.68 9.10
CA GLN A 50 1.45 3.23 10.33
C GLN A 50 2.49 2.14 10.05
N GLU A 51 2.21 1.22 9.14
CA GLU A 51 3.07 0.08 8.83
C GLU A 51 4.24 0.47 7.90
N TYR A 52 3.93 1.25 6.85
CA TYR A 52 4.86 1.50 5.75
C TYR A 52 5.40 2.92 5.68
N VAL A 53 4.77 3.92 6.29
CA VAL A 53 5.19 5.34 6.17
C VAL A 53 5.83 5.85 7.45
N ILE A 54 5.23 5.55 8.60
CA ILE A 54 5.70 5.99 9.90
C ILE A 54 6.81 5.06 10.38
N CYS A 55 7.91 5.64 10.88
CA CYS A 55 8.97 4.87 11.49
C CYS A 55 8.54 4.28 12.84
N LYS A 56 8.73 2.98 13.05
CA LYS A 56 8.37 2.30 14.32
C LYS A 56 9.22 2.72 15.53
N THR A 57 10.38 3.36 15.34
CA THR A 57 11.23 3.83 16.44
C THR A 57 11.02 5.30 16.79
N CYS A 58 10.98 6.20 15.80
CA CYS A 58 10.91 7.65 16.04
C CYS A 58 9.59 8.30 15.62
N HIS A 59 8.63 7.51 15.11
CA HIS A 59 7.34 7.99 14.62
C HIS A 59 7.41 9.03 13.49
N SER A 60 8.60 9.21 12.91
CA SER A 60 8.81 10.16 11.83
C SER A 60 8.26 9.62 10.51
N PRO A 61 7.56 10.45 9.72
CA PRO A 61 7.13 10.09 8.36
C PRO A 61 8.26 10.13 7.33
N TYR A 62 9.48 10.54 7.74
CA TYR A 62 10.66 10.62 6.88
C TYR A 62 11.34 9.25 6.73
N THR A 63 10.67 8.34 6.03
CA THR A 63 11.16 6.99 5.74
C THR A 63 11.24 6.72 4.25
N LEU A 64 12.31 6.04 3.84
CA LEU A 64 12.58 5.59 2.47
C LEU A 64 12.31 4.10 2.36
N LEU A 65 11.61 3.70 1.29
CA LEU A 65 11.40 2.29 0.96
C LEU A 65 12.49 1.85 -0.03
N GLY A 66 13.31 0.88 0.36
CA GLY A 66 14.26 0.20 -0.52
C GLY A 66 13.80 -1.23 -0.81
N LYS A 67 14.15 -1.75 -1.98
CA LYS A 67 14.06 -3.18 -2.28
C LYS A 67 15.44 -3.79 -2.13
N ALA A 68 15.61 -4.72 -1.19
CA ALA A 68 16.82 -5.49 -1.01
C ALA A 68 16.50 -6.95 -1.31
N ASP A 69 16.94 -7.42 -2.48
CA ASP A 69 16.67 -8.77 -2.97
C ASP A 69 15.16 -9.08 -3.03
N ARG A 70 14.66 -10.03 -2.23
CA ARG A 70 13.24 -10.40 -2.12
C ARG A 70 12.49 -9.66 -1.01
N LEU A 71 13.16 -8.82 -0.23
CA LEU A 71 12.58 -8.13 0.92
C LEU A 71 12.41 -6.65 0.63
N THR A 72 11.33 -6.08 1.18
CA THR A 72 11.13 -4.64 1.20
C THR A 72 11.70 -4.12 2.51
N VAL A 73 12.61 -3.15 2.45
CA VAL A 73 13.30 -2.60 3.61
C VAL A 73 12.91 -1.14 3.76
N ILE A 74 12.58 -0.72 4.98
CA ILE A 74 12.33 0.67 5.30
C ILE A 74 13.57 1.22 5.99
N LYS A 75 14.08 2.34 5.49
CA LYS A 75 15.18 3.10 6.08
C LYS A 75 14.68 4.46 6.53
N CYS A 76 14.76 4.75 7.82
CA CYS A 76 14.40 6.07 8.34
C CYS A 76 15.55 7.06 8.15
N ASN A 77 15.24 8.26 7.67
CA ASN A 77 16.25 9.32 7.51
C ASN A 77 16.42 10.18 8.77
N ALA A 78 15.49 10.10 9.73
CA ALA A 78 15.56 10.85 10.98
C ALA A 78 16.43 10.12 12.02
N CYS A 79 16.14 8.84 12.30
CA CYS A 79 16.85 8.04 13.30
C CYS A 79 17.83 7.03 12.70
N HIS A 80 17.96 6.96 11.37
CA HIS A 80 18.84 6.02 10.66
C HIS A 80 18.54 4.53 10.91
N SER A 81 17.40 4.22 11.54
CA SER A 81 16.96 2.84 11.72
C SER A 81 16.58 2.21 10.38
N GLN A 82 16.84 0.91 10.25
CA GLN A 82 16.40 0.11 9.12
C GLN A 82 15.69 -1.15 9.61
N TYR A 83 14.57 -1.49 9.01
CA TYR A 83 13.82 -2.69 9.32
C TYR A 83 13.23 -3.29 8.05
N SER A 84 13.21 -4.62 7.99
CA SER A 84 12.47 -5.32 6.94
C SER A 84 10.98 -5.23 7.23
N VAL A 85 10.21 -5.01 6.18
CA VAL A 85 8.74 -5.11 6.22
C VAL A 85 8.28 -6.22 5.30
N SER A 86 7.11 -6.76 5.62
CA SER A 86 6.40 -7.70 4.76
C SER A 86 6.31 -7.12 3.37
N THR A 87 6.80 -7.88 2.38
CA THR A 87 6.56 -7.53 0.99
C THR A 87 5.05 -7.41 0.79
N ILE A 88 4.62 -6.34 0.14
CA ILE A 88 3.25 -6.22 -0.34
C ILE A 88 3.11 -7.26 -1.44
N ARG A 89 2.79 -8.49 -1.04
CA ARG A 89 2.50 -9.57 -1.96
C ARG A 89 1.06 -9.38 -2.38
N THR A 90 0.85 -9.07 -3.66
CA THR A 90 -0.44 -9.26 -4.30
C THR A 90 -0.72 -10.77 -4.32
N GLY A 91 -1.21 -11.29 -3.19
CA GLY A 91 -1.57 -12.68 -3.02
C GLY A 91 -2.71 -13.01 -3.97
N PHE A 92 -2.49 -14.05 -4.78
CA PHE A 92 -3.47 -14.78 -5.61
C PHE A 92 -4.88 -14.18 -5.67
N GLN A 93 -5.20 -13.54 -6.80
CA GLN A 93 -6.59 -13.26 -7.15
C GLN A 93 -7.28 -14.60 -7.43
N ALA A 94 -8.04 -15.12 -6.46
CA ALA A 94 -9.05 -16.10 -6.78
C ALA A 94 -10.01 -15.40 -7.75
N GLN A 95 -9.98 -15.83 -9.02
CA GLN A 95 -10.91 -15.39 -10.04
C GLN A 95 -12.33 -15.66 -9.52
N ALA A 96 -12.96 -14.65 -8.93
CA ALA A 96 -14.40 -14.69 -8.70
C ALA A 96 -15.02 -14.84 -10.08
N ARG A 97 -15.46 -16.07 -10.40
CA ARG A 97 -16.09 -16.44 -11.66
C ARG A 97 -17.10 -15.34 -11.99
N ARG A 98 -16.83 -14.59 -13.06
CA ARG A 98 -17.83 -13.69 -13.64
C ARG A 98 -18.98 -14.58 -14.09
N ARG A 99 -20.02 -14.69 -13.27
CA ARG A 99 -21.34 -15.07 -13.77
C ARG A 99 -21.83 -13.85 -14.54
N THR A 100 -21.70 -13.91 -15.86
CA THR A 100 -22.47 -13.07 -16.76
C THR A 100 -23.94 -13.46 -16.57
N PRO A 101 -24.86 -12.57 -16.15
CA PRO A 101 -26.27 -12.78 -16.37
C PRO A 101 -26.62 -12.20 -17.73
N LEU A 102 -26.93 -13.10 -18.68
CA LEU A 102 -27.81 -13.00 -19.86
C LEU A 102 -27.29 -13.95 -20.94
#